data_AF-A0A453GMQ7-F1
#
_entry.id   AF-A0A453GMQ7-F1
#
_cell.length_a   1.000
_cell.length_b   1.000
_cell.length_c   1.000
_cell.angle_alpha   90.00
_cell.angle_beta   90.00
_cell.angle_gamma   90.00
#
_symmetry.space_group_name_H-M   'P 1'
#
loop_
_entity.id
_entity.type
_entity.pdbx_description
1 polymer ?
#
loop_
_entity_poly.entity_id
_entity_poly.type
_entity_poly.pdbx_seq_one_letter_code
_entity_poly.pdbx_strand_id
1 'polypeptide(L)'
;LAPCHTCELCKQLAGMVEKASIEDVMKVLMASRKQDLHQLWNTCSHLVAKSGLPPEVLAKHLPLDVVAKIDDLRLKSSMSRRS
;
A
#
# COMPACT_ATOMS: atom_id res chain seq x y z
N LEU A 1 11.50 13.40 24.01
CA LEU A 1 11.24 12.68 22.75
C LEU A 1 10.63 13.66 21.76
N ALA A 2 11.35 14.04 20.71
CA ALA A 2 10.78 14.90 19.67
C ALA A 2 9.67 14.12 18.93
N PRO A 3 8.50 14.71 18.65
CA PRO A 3 7.53 14.09 17.76
C PRO A 3 8.19 13.96 16.38
N CYS A 4 8.34 12.72 15.90
CA CYS A 4 8.83 12.47 14.55
C CYS A 4 7.92 13.18 13.56
N HIS A 5 8.37 14.29 12.96
CA HIS A 5 7.67 15.01 11.88
C HIS A 5 7.28 14.07 10.72
N THR A 6 7.99 12.96 10.55
CA THR A 6 7.68 11.88 9.60
C THR A 6 6.39 11.12 9.95
N CYS A 7 6.03 10.99 11.23
CA CYS A 7 4.86 10.23 11.67
C CYS A 7 3.55 10.99 11.43
N GLU A 8 3.56 12.31 11.61
CA GLU A 8 2.39 13.16 11.35
C GLU A 8 2.13 13.30 9.85
N LEU A 9 3.20 13.44 9.06
CA LEU A 9 3.12 13.43 7.60
C LEU A 9 2.62 12.07 7.08
N CYS A 10 3.09 10.94 7.63
CA CYS A 10 2.57 9.61 7.27
C CYS A 10 1.09 9.45 7.60
N LYS A 11 0.61 10.00 8.72
CA LYS A 11 -0.83 10.00 9.06
C LYS A 11 -1.66 10.84 8.09
N GLN A 12 -1.19 12.03 7.74
CA GLN A 12 -1.88 12.90 6.78
C GLN A 12 -1.89 12.30 5.37
N LEU A 13 -0.76 11.75 4.92
CA LEU A 13 -0.64 11.03 3.65
C LEU A 13 -1.59 9.82 3.61
N ALA A 14 -1.66 9.03 4.70
CA ALA A 14 -2.59 7.92 4.78
C ALA A 14 -4.05 8.36 4.60
N GLY A 15 -4.48 9.43 5.30
CA GLY A 15 -5.84 9.96 5.19
C GLY A 15 -6.17 10.62 3.83
N MET A 16 -5.16 11.11 3.10
CA MET A 16 -5.32 11.57 1.72
C MET A 16 -5.42 10.39 0.74
N VAL A 17 -4.60 9.37 0.93
CA VAL A 17 -4.58 8.14 0.10
C VAL A 17 -5.89 7.36 0.22
N GLU A 18 -6.52 7.34 1.40
CA GLU A 18 -7.86 6.75 1.60
C GLU A 18 -8.96 7.45 0.79
N LYS A 19 -8.75 8.73 0.41
CA LYS A 19 -9.67 9.53 -0.40
C LYS A 19 -9.23 9.64 -1.85
N ALA A 20 -8.03 9.13 -2.18
CA ALA A 20 -7.47 9.18 -3.52
C ALA A 20 -7.98 8.01 -4.38
N SER A 21 -7.89 8.16 -5.70
CA SER A 21 -8.17 7.05 -6.60
C SER A 21 -7.18 5.91 -6.35
N ILE A 22 -7.61 4.66 -6.54
CA ILE A 22 -6.73 3.50 -6.34
C ILE A 22 -5.51 3.53 -7.27
N GLU A 23 -5.63 4.17 -8.43
CA GLU A 23 -4.53 4.40 -9.36
C GLU A 23 -3.46 5.34 -8.77
N ASP A 24 -3.87 6.39 -8.06
CA ASP A 24 -2.92 7.29 -7.37
C ASP A 24 -2.28 6.59 -6.16
N VAL A 25 -3.03 5.72 -5.47
CA VAL A 25 -2.46 4.87 -4.42
C VAL A 25 -1.36 3.95 -4.98
N MET A 26 -1.53 3.40 -6.18
CA MET A 26 -0.48 2.60 -6.84
C MET A 26 0.77 3.42 -7.16
N LYS A 27 0.61 4.68 -7.59
CA LYS A 27 1.73 5.60 -7.83
C LYS A 27 2.48 5.91 -6.54
N VAL A 28 1.76 6.21 -5.45
CA VAL A 28 2.34 6.47 -4.12
C VAL A 28 3.02 5.23 -3.56
N LEU A 29 2.43 4.04 -3.76
CA LEU A 29 3.05 2.76 -3.40
C LEU A 29 4.42 2.62 -4.06
N MET A 30 4.52 2.85 -5.37
CA MET A 30 5.80 2.78 -6.09
C MET A 30 6.80 3.84 -5.64
N ALA A 31 6.36 5.06 -5.36
CA ALA A 31 7.22 6.12 -4.84
C ALA A 31 7.77 5.75 -3.45
N SER A 32 6.93 5.21 -2.57
CA SER A 32 7.31 4.79 -1.21
C SER A 32 8.38 3.70 -1.22
N ARG A 33 8.30 2.76 -2.18
CA ARG A 33 9.33 1.74 -2.37
C ARG A 33 10.69 2.31 -2.76
N LYS A 34 10.69 3.24 -3.72
CA LYS A 34 11.91 3.86 -4.24
C LYS A 34 12.62 4.73 -3.20
N GLN A 35 11.84 5.31 -2.29
CA GLN A 35 12.30 6.20 -1.23
C GLN A 35 12.55 5.48 0.11
N ASP A 36 12.49 4.14 0.13
CA ASP A 36 12.64 3.31 1.34
C ASP A 36 11.67 3.70 2.49
N LEU A 37 10.49 4.20 2.16
CA LEU A 37 9.46 4.62 3.12
C LEU A 37 8.59 3.43 3.52
N HIS A 38 9.12 2.55 4.37
CA HIS A 38 8.49 1.26 4.69
C HIS A 38 7.09 1.38 5.31
N GLN A 39 6.83 2.39 6.14
CA GLN A 39 5.51 2.61 6.73
C GLN A 39 4.45 2.94 5.68
N LEU A 40 4.76 3.84 4.74
CA LEU A 40 3.84 4.22 3.67
C LEU A 40 3.64 3.06 2.69
N TRP A 41 4.72 2.32 2.40
CA TRP A 41 4.64 1.10 1.60
C TRP A 41 3.67 0.09 2.22
N ASN A 42 3.78 -0.17 3.52
CA ASN A 42 2.89 -1.10 4.21
C ASN A 42 1.43 -0.62 4.14
N THR A 43 1.15 0.64 4.42
CA THR A 43 -0.22 1.16 4.35
C THR A 43 -0.79 1.08 2.94
N CYS A 44 -0.07 1.59 1.93
CA CYS A 44 -0.54 1.59 0.55
C CYS A 44 -0.69 0.18 -0.01
N SER A 45 0.22 -0.74 0.30
CA SER A 45 0.13 -2.13 -0.18
C SER A 45 -1.08 -2.86 0.38
N HIS A 46 -1.42 -2.63 1.66
CA HIS A 46 -2.65 -3.16 2.25
C HIS A 46 -3.91 -2.52 1.66
N LEU A 47 -3.91 -1.24 1.33
CA LEU A 47 -5.04 -0.59 0.65
C LEU A 47 -5.24 -1.17 -0.76
N VAL A 48 -4.17 -1.35 -1.53
CA VAL A 48 -4.22 -1.99 -2.85
C VAL A 48 -4.59 -3.48 -2.75
N ALA A 49 -4.21 -4.17 -1.66
CA ALA A 49 -4.65 -5.53 -1.39
C ALA A 49 -6.17 -5.60 -1.11
N LYS A 50 -6.69 -4.67 -0.30
CA LYS A 50 -8.11 -4.62 0.10
C LYS A 50 -9.05 -4.10 -1.00
N SER A 51 -8.55 -3.37 -1.98
CA SER A 51 -9.36 -2.84 -3.09
C SER A 51 -9.96 -3.92 -3.98
N GLY A 52 -9.46 -5.17 -3.89
CA GLY A 52 -10.01 -6.29 -4.64
C GLY A 52 -9.62 -6.29 -6.13
N LEU A 53 -8.79 -5.34 -6.57
CA LEU A 53 -8.36 -5.27 -7.98
C LEU A 53 -7.69 -6.57 -8.43
N PRO A 54 -7.98 -7.06 -9.66
CA PRO A 54 -7.38 -8.27 -10.17
C PRO A 54 -5.89 -8.05 -10.50
N PRO A 55 -5.06 -9.10 -10.39
CA PRO A 55 -3.61 -8.99 -10.59
C PRO A 55 -3.23 -8.54 -12.01
N GLU A 56 -4.07 -8.83 -13.01
CA GLU A 56 -3.88 -8.37 -14.39
C GLU A 56 -3.96 -6.84 -14.52
N VAL A 57 -4.81 -6.18 -13.73
CA VAL A 57 -4.91 -4.72 -13.69
C VAL A 57 -3.72 -4.14 -12.94
N LEU A 58 -3.34 -4.75 -11.81
CA LEU A 58 -2.15 -4.34 -11.07
C LEU A 58 -0.88 -4.44 -11.92
N ALA A 59 -0.73 -5.51 -12.70
CA ALA A 59 0.41 -5.75 -13.56
C ALA A 59 0.56 -4.74 -14.71
N LYS A 60 -0.48 -3.99 -15.07
CA LYS A 60 -0.40 -2.89 -16.04
C LYS A 60 0.33 -1.66 -15.49
N HIS A 61 0.31 -1.48 -14.17
CA HIS A 61 0.83 -0.28 -13.50
C HIS A 61 2.02 -0.58 -12.58
N LEU A 62 2.14 -1.82 -12.10
CA LEU A 62 3.10 -2.26 -11.11
C LEU A 62 3.95 -3.40 -11.67
N PRO A 63 5.24 -3.49 -11.27
CA PRO A 63 6.08 -4.62 -11.65
C PRO A 63 5.63 -5.90 -10.93
N LEU A 64 5.89 -7.05 -11.56
CA LEU A 64 5.39 -8.36 -11.13
C LEU A 64 5.77 -8.71 -9.69
N ASP A 65 6.95 -8.33 -9.24
CA ASP A 65 7.43 -8.58 -7.89
C ASP A 65 6.61 -7.84 -6.82
N VAL A 66 6.09 -6.65 -7.16
CA VAL A 66 5.17 -5.89 -6.30
C VAL A 66 3.79 -6.53 -6.31
N VAL A 67 3.31 -6.94 -7.48
CA VAL A 67 2.00 -7.61 -7.61
C VAL A 67 1.99 -8.90 -6.79
N ALA A 68 3.02 -9.72 -6.90
CA ALA A 68 3.19 -10.94 -6.11
C ALA A 68 3.20 -10.66 -4.59
N LYS A 69 3.85 -9.57 -4.17
CA LYS A 69 3.86 -9.18 -2.75
C LYS A 69 2.49 -8.71 -2.25
N ILE A 70 1.73 -8.01 -3.08
CA ILE A 70 0.34 -7.62 -2.77
C ILE A 70 -0.55 -8.87 -2.68
N ASP A 71 -0.34 -9.85 -3.55
CA ASP A 71 -1.08 -11.11 -3.54
C ASP A 71 -0.82 -11.92 -2.26
N ASP A 72 0.46 -12.03 -1.84
CA ASP A 72 0.84 -12.63 -0.55
C ASP A 72 0.17 -11.91 0.64
N LEU A 73 0.09 -10.56 0.61
CA LEU A 73 -0.63 -9.79 1.63
C LEU A 73 -2.14 -10.11 1.65
N ARG A 74 -2.77 -10.31 0.48
CA ARG A 74 -4.18 -10.71 0.39
C ARG A 74 -4.42 -12.08 1.03
N LEU A 75 -3.54 -13.04 0.75
CA LEU A 75 -3.59 -14.38 1.34
C LEU A 75 -3.43 -14.32 2.86
N LYS A 76 -2.43 -13.59 3.36
CA LYS A 76 -2.19 -13.43 4.81
C LYS A 76 -3.33 -12.70 5.52
N SER A 77 -3.87 -11.64 4.93
CA SER A 77 -4.99 -10.89 5.51
C SER A 77 -6.28 -11.72 5.55
N SER A 78 -6.46 -12.67 4.62
CA SER A 78 -7.59 -13.61 4.66
C SER A 78 -7.51 -14.60 5.83
N MET A 79 -6.30 -14.96 6.26
CA MET A 79 -6.06 -15.91 7.37
C MET A 79 -6.26 -15.28 8.76
N SER A 80 -6.09 -13.96 8.91
CA SER A 80 -6.29 -13.25 10.19
C SER A 80 -7.76 -13.08 10.62
N ARG A 81 -8.75 -13.61 9.89
CA ARG A 81 -10.18 -13.59 10.28
C ARG A 81 -10.67 -14.87 10.96
N ARG A 82 -9.76 -15.70 11.48
CA ARG A 82 -10.08 -16.87 12.32
C ARG A 82 -9.35 -16.75 13.66
N SER A 83 -9.87 -15.93 14.57
CA SER A 83 -9.59 -15.97 16.01
C SER A 83 -10.79 -15.37 16.74
#